data_AF-A0A7Y5WGK7-F1
#
_entry.id   AF-A0A7Y5WGK7-F1
#
_cell.length_a   1.000
_cell.length_b   1.000
_cell.length_c   1.000
_cell.angle_alpha   90.00
_cell.angle_beta   90.00
_cell.angle_gamma   90.00
#
_symmetry.space_group_name_H-M   'P 1'
#
loop_
_entity.id
_entity.type
_entity.pdbx_description
1 polymer ?
#
loop_
_entity_poly.entity_id
_entity_poly.type
_entity_poly.pdbx_seq_one_letter_code
_entity_poly.pdbx_strand_id
1 'polypeptide(L)' 'HDPDLLAHATAVATTARERQLVALVAARLRGDASLFDALVRDHLVEHPDHLLAAWVAGRPTDPRRTR' A
#
# COMPACT_ATOMS: atom_id res chain seq x y z
N HIS A 1 -12.28 8.61 -4.26
CA HIS A 1 -11.82 7.21 -4.33
C HIS A 1 -12.95 6.36 -3.84
N ASP A 2 -13.38 5.37 -4.63
CA ASP A 2 -14.62 4.65 -4.41
C ASP A 2 -14.50 3.68 -3.21
N PRO A 3 -15.15 3.94 -2.06
CA PRO A 3 -15.06 3.07 -0.89
C PRO A 3 -15.58 1.66 -1.18
N ASP A 4 -16.47 1.54 -2.15
CA ASP A 4 -17.07 0.27 -2.58
C ASP A 4 -16.05 -0.66 -3.24
N LEU A 5 -15.06 -0.10 -3.94
CA LEU A 5 -13.98 -0.90 -4.54
C LEU A 5 -13.05 -1.50 -3.49
N LEU A 6 -12.74 -0.78 -2.40
CA LEU A 6 -11.92 -1.33 -1.32
C LEU A 6 -12.68 -2.41 -0.54
N ALA A 7 -13.98 -2.19 -0.27
CA ALA A 7 -14.83 -3.18 0.37
C ALA A 7 -14.93 -4.47 -0.47
N HIS A 8 -15.13 -4.32 -1.79
CA HIS A 8 -15.14 -5.45 -2.71
C HIS A 8 -13.79 -6.18 -2.74
N ALA A 9 -12.68 -5.46 -2.89
CA ALA A 9 -11.34 -6.03 -2.89
C ALA A 9 -11.05 -6.79 -1.58
N THR A 10 -11.53 -6.29 -0.45
CA THR A 10 -11.43 -6.96 0.85
C THR A 10 -12.21 -8.27 0.88
N ALA A 11 -13.42 -8.29 0.32
CA ALA A 11 -14.27 -9.48 0.27
C ALA A 11 -13.74 -10.58 -0.65
N VAL A 12 -13.04 -10.23 -1.73
CA VAL A 12 -12.54 -11.20 -2.73
C VAL A 12 -11.07 -11.61 -2.53
N ALA A 13 -10.33 -10.96 -1.64
CA ALA A 13 -8.93 -11.28 -1.36
C ALA A 13 -8.80 -12.62 -0.61
N THR A 14 -8.32 -13.66 -1.31
CA THR A 14 -8.21 -15.03 -0.76
C THR A 14 -6.78 -15.37 -0.35
N THR A 15 -5.79 -14.75 -1.00
CA THR A 15 -4.37 -14.98 -0.72
C THR A 15 -3.80 -13.96 0.26
N ALA A 16 -2.69 -14.31 0.92
CA ALA A 16 -1.97 -13.38 1.80
C ALA A 16 -1.49 -12.13 1.03
N ARG A 17 -0.98 -12.34 -0.19
CA ARG A 17 -0.54 -11.29 -1.10
C ARG A 17 -1.67 -10.30 -1.44
N GLU A 18 -2.86 -10.78 -1.78
CA GLU A 18 -4.01 -9.92 -2.06
C GLU A 18 -4.42 -9.11 -0.83
N ARG A 19 -4.43 -9.74 0.36
CA ARG A 19 -4.75 -9.06 1.62
C ARG A 19 -3.74 -7.96 1.96
N GLN A 20 -2.45 -8.18 1.69
CA GLN A 20 -1.42 -7.15 1.86
C GLN A 20 -1.63 -5.95 0.91
N LEU A 21 -2.00 -6.21 -0.35
CA LEU A 21 -2.32 -5.14 -1.31
C LEU A 21 -3.55 -4.33 -0.88
N VAL A 22 -4.59 -4.99 -0.35
CA VAL A 22 -5.76 -4.32 0.24
C VAL A 22 -5.35 -3.43 1.42
N ALA A 23 -4.48 -3.92 2.31
CA ALA A 23 -3.99 -3.15 3.46
C ALA A 23 -3.21 -1.90 3.04
N LEU A 24 -2.36 -2.02 2.01
CA LEU A 24 -1.63 -0.91 1.40
C LEU A 24 -2.58 0.17 0.87
N VAL A 25 -3.56 -0.21 0.07
CA VAL A 25 -4.56 0.74 -0.47
C VAL A 25 -5.36 1.38 0.65
N ALA A 26 -5.77 0.61 1.66
CA ALA A 26 -6.49 1.13 2.81
C ALA A 26 -5.67 2.17 3.61
N ALA A 27 -4.37 1.94 3.82
CA ALA A 27 -3.48 2.91 4.46
C ALA A 27 -3.34 4.18 3.62
N ARG A 28 -3.17 4.03 2.30
CA ARG A 28 -3.06 5.16 1.35
C ARG A 28 -4.30 6.04 1.33
N LEU A 29 -5.49 5.43 1.36
CA LEU A 29 -6.79 6.14 1.35
C LEU A 29 -7.08 6.85 2.68
N ARG A 30 -6.62 6.29 3.80
CA ARG A 30 -6.68 6.94 5.12
C ARG A 30 -5.66 8.06 5.28
N GLY A 31 -4.73 8.22 4.33
CA GLY A 31 -3.65 9.22 4.41
C GLY A 31 -2.57 8.87 5.42
N ASP A 32 -2.53 7.62 5.90
CA ASP A 32 -1.52 7.17 6.87
C ASP A 32 -0.24 6.76 6.14
N ALA A 33 0.62 7.75 5.89
CA ALA A 33 1.86 7.57 5.15
C ALA A 33 2.85 6.65 5.91
N SER A 34 2.93 6.75 7.24
CA SER A 34 3.83 5.94 8.05
C SER A 34 3.46 4.46 7.99
N LEU A 35 2.17 4.15 8.13
CA LEU A 35 1.67 2.78 8.00
C LEU A 35 1.86 2.26 6.57
N PHE A 36 1.55 3.09 5.57
CA PHE A 36 1.74 2.74 4.17
C PHE A 36 3.20 2.35 3.89
N ASP A 37 4.16 3.18 4.30
CA ASP A 37 5.58 2.93 4.09
C ASP A 37 6.06 1.65 4.81
N ALA A 38 5.54 1.38 6.01
CA ALA A 38 5.84 0.15 6.75
C ALA A 38 5.32 -1.09 6.00
N LEU A 39 4.07 -1.06 5.54
CA LEU A 39 3.46 -2.15 4.78
C LEU A 39 4.14 -2.38 3.43
N VAL A 40 4.59 -1.32 2.76
CA VAL A 40 5.32 -1.45 1.49
C VAL A 40 6.64 -2.18 1.73
N ARG A 41 7.38 -1.82 2.78
CA ARG A 41 8.65 -2.49 3.11
C ARG A 41 8.44 -3.97 3.43
N ASP A 42 7.44 -4.28 4.26
CA ASP A 42 7.10 -5.66 4.63
C ASP A 42 6.73 -6.50 3.39
N HIS A 43 5.85 -5.97 2.53
CA HIS A 43 5.46 -6.63 1.29
C HIS A 43 6.64 -6.89 0.34
N LEU A 44 7.62 -6.00 0.29
CA LEU A 44 8.82 -6.17 -0.55
C LEU A 44 9.84 -7.16 -0.01
N VAL A 45 9.87 -7.39 1.31
CA VAL A 45 10.68 -8.47 1.90
C VAL A 45 10.15 -9.83 1.44
N GLU A 46 8.83 -9.97 1.36
CA GLU A 46 8.17 -11.21 0.94
C GLU A 46 8.04 -11.37 -0.58
N HIS A 47 7.89 -10.25 -1.30
CA HIS A 47 7.67 -10.20 -2.75
C HIS A 47 8.63 -9.19 -3.42
N PRO A 48 9.94 -9.51 -3.46
CA PRO A 48 10.97 -8.58 -3.95
C PRO A 48 10.83 -8.25 -5.44
N ASP A 49 10.11 -9.08 -6.20
CA ASP A 49 9.84 -8.93 -7.63
C ASP A 49 8.68 -7.97 -7.94
N HIS A 50 7.95 -7.49 -6.92
CA HIS A 50 6.82 -6.58 -7.13
C HIS A 50 7.31 -5.14 -7.44
N LEU A 51 7.74 -4.93 -8.70
CA LEU A 51 8.35 -3.70 -9.22
C LEU A 51 7.59 -2.40 -8.86
N LEU A 52 6.26 -2.44 -8.82
CA LEU A 52 5.44 -1.29 -8.44
C LEU A 52 5.59 -0.93 -6.96
N ALA A 53 5.60 -1.92 -6.06
CA ALA A 53 5.84 -1.67 -4.64
C ALA A 53 7.27 -1.17 -4.41
N ALA A 54 8.26 -1.70 -5.14
CA ALA A 54 9.67 -1.29 -5.03
C ALA A 54 9.83 0.17 -5.49
N TRP A 55 9.17 0.55 -6.57
CA TRP A 55 9.16 1.93 -7.04
C TRP A 55 8.48 2.88 -6.05
N VAL A 56 7.36 2.48 -5.45
CA VAL A 56 6.68 3.26 -4.40
C VAL A 56 7.58 3.45 -3.17
N ALA A 57 8.25 2.39 -2.71
CA ALA A 57 9.19 2.45 -1.58
C ALA A 57 10.40 3.36 -1.84
N GLY A 58 10.85 3.41 -3.10
CA GLY A 58 11.96 4.26 -3.54
C GLY A 58 11.58 5.72 -3.76
N ARG A 59 10.31 6.11 -3.66
CA ARG A 59 9.92 7.52 -3.71
C ARG A 59 10.23 8.16 -2.35
N PRO A 60 11.14 9.14 -2.27
CA PRO A 60 11.28 9.92 -1.05
C PRO A 60 9.94 10.58 -0.73
N THR A 61 9.50 10.47 0.53
CA THR A 61 8.38 11.24 1.08
C THR A 61 8.74 12.71 0.94
N ASP A 62 8.19 13.38 -0.07
CA ASP A 62 8.48 14.79 -0.36
C ASP A 62 8.17 15.65 0.88
N PRO A 63 9.18 16.19 1.58
CA PRO A 63 8.95 17.00 2.77
C PRO A 63 8.50 18.44 2.42
N ARG A 64 8.28 18.77 1.14
CA ARG A 64 8.00 20.15 0.67
C ARG A 64 6.52 20.45 0.41
N ARG A 65 5.59 19.61 0.88
CA ARG A 65 4.14 19.94 0.91
C ARG A 65 3.64 20.54 2.24
N THR A 66 4.55 20.99 3.07
CA THR A 66 4.31 21.92 4.19
C THR A 66 5.13 23.20 3.95
N ARG A 67 4.68 24.03 3.01
CA ARG A 67 4.95 25.48 2.99
C ARG A 67 3.96 26.19 2.07
#